data_AF-A0A7F8QDB1-F1
#
_entry.id   AF-A0A7F8QDB1-F1
#
_cell.length_a   1.000
_cell.length_b   1.000
_cell.length_c   1.000
_cell.angle_alpha   90.00
_cell.angle_beta   90.00
_cell.angle_gamma   90.00
#
_symmetry.space_group_name_H-M   'P 1'
#
loop_
_entity.id
_entity.type
_entity.pdbx_description
1 polymer ?
#
loop_
_entity_poly.entity_id
_entity_poly.type
_entity_poly.pdbx_seq_one_letter_code
_entity_poly.pdbx_strand_id
1 'polypeptide(L)'
;MVVEEIISSEDEKILLESVNWTEDIDDRNVQKSLKHRRVKHFGYEFHYENNSVDKDKPLPGGLPDIWDSILEKWLKEGFIKHKPDQLTVNQYDPGHGIPAHIDTHSAFEEEIVSLSLGSEVNVHTFSLAINDCLTLYDAVCMGFLN
;
A
#
# COMPACT_ATOMS: atom_id res chain seq x y z
N MET A 1 -8.19 9.77 11.07
CA MET A 1 -7.64 11.06 10.60
C MET A 1 -7.38 10.96 9.10
N VAL A 2 -7.50 12.05 8.34
CA VAL A 2 -7.12 12.12 6.91
C VAL A 2 -6.17 13.30 6.75
N VAL A 3 -5.05 13.11 6.06
CA VAL A 3 -4.05 14.15 5.81
C VAL A 3 -3.88 14.35 4.30
N GLU A 4 -4.28 15.53 3.83
CA GLU A 4 -4.13 15.97 2.44
C GLU A 4 -2.70 16.40 2.14
N GLU A 5 -2.27 16.23 0.88
CA GLU A 5 -0.95 16.63 0.36
C GLU A 5 0.24 16.12 1.21
N ILE A 6 0.14 14.89 1.73
CA ILE A 6 1.13 14.33 2.67
C ILE A 6 2.49 14.00 2.02
N ILE A 7 2.51 13.84 0.69
CA ILE A 7 3.72 13.68 -0.12
C ILE A 7 3.81 14.78 -1.16
N SER A 8 5.03 15.05 -1.66
CA SER A 8 5.20 16.00 -2.76
C SER A 8 4.85 15.37 -4.11
N SER A 9 4.54 16.18 -5.12
CA SER A 9 4.34 15.69 -6.50
C SER A 9 5.58 15.00 -7.08
N GLU A 10 6.78 15.35 -6.61
CA GLU A 10 8.03 14.67 -6.99
C GLU A 10 8.08 13.26 -6.38
N ASP A 11 7.80 13.13 -5.08
CA ASP A 11 7.73 11.83 -4.41
C ASP A 11 6.63 10.94 -5.02
N GLU A 12 5.46 11.51 -5.35
CA GLU A 12 4.39 10.79 -6.03
C GLU A 12 4.87 10.18 -7.35
N LYS A 13 5.51 11.00 -8.19
CA LYS A 13 6.04 10.54 -9.48
C LYS A 13 7.07 9.43 -9.29
N ILE A 14 7.98 9.61 -8.35
CA ILE A 14 9.02 8.64 -8.00
C ILE A 14 8.39 7.31 -7.54
N LEU A 15 7.37 7.37 -6.67
CA LEU A 15 6.64 6.18 -6.22
C LEU A 15 5.94 5.46 -7.37
N LEU A 16 5.23 6.21 -8.22
CA LEU A 16 4.53 5.68 -9.40
C LEU A 16 5.49 4.98 -10.38
N GLU A 17 6.64 5.58 -10.66
CA GLU A 17 7.67 5.02 -11.55
C GLU A 17 8.40 3.82 -10.92
N SER A 18 8.48 3.74 -9.59
CA SER A 18 9.19 2.66 -8.89
C SER A 18 8.48 1.31 -8.94
N VAL A 19 7.16 1.30 -9.16
CA VAL A 19 6.40 0.05 -9.19
C VAL A 19 6.43 -0.54 -10.59
N ASN A 20 7.39 -1.44 -10.78
CA ASN A 20 7.48 -2.23 -11.99
C ASN A 20 6.44 -3.38 -11.97
N TRP A 21 5.53 -3.37 -12.94
CA TRP A 21 4.48 -4.39 -13.12
C TRP A 21 4.84 -5.49 -14.12
N THR A 22 6.05 -5.47 -14.69
CA THR A 22 6.57 -6.62 -15.47
C THR A 22 6.79 -7.81 -14.54
N GLU A 23 6.86 -9.03 -15.11
CA GLU A 23 7.04 -10.27 -14.36
C GLU A 23 8.11 -10.17 -13.27
N ASP A 24 7.85 -10.83 -12.13
CA ASP A 24 8.73 -10.83 -10.97
C ASP A 24 10.09 -11.45 -11.37
N ILE A 25 11.08 -10.58 -11.57
CA ILE A 25 12.44 -10.98 -11.96
C ILE A 25 13.19 -11.55 -10.75
N ASP A 26 12.69 -11.29 -9.54
CA ASP A 26 13.22 -11.79 -8.28
C ASP A 26 12.13 -12.12 -7.25
N ASP A 27 12.48 -12.92 -6.24
CA ASP A 27 11.57 -13.37 -5.18
C ASP A 27 11.26 -12.27 -4.15
N ARG A 28 11.63 -10.99 -4.38
CA ARG A 28 11.54 -9.92 -3.36
C ARG A 28 10.13 -9.41 -3.12
N ASN A 29 9.23 -9.74 -4.01
CA ASN A 29 7.86 -9.28 -4.00
C ASN A 29 6.97 -10.36 -4.62
N VAL A 30 5.66 -10.24 -4.43
CA VAL A 30 4.67 -11.15 -5.04
C VAL A 30 3.66 -10.34 -5.81
N GLN A 31 3.60 -10.54 -7.14
CA GLN A 31 2.56 -9.97 -7.99
C GLN A 31 1.41 -10.94 -8.21
N LYS A 32 0.16 -10.48 -8.04
CA LYS A 32 -1.05 -11.25 -8.36
C LYS A 32 -2.02 -10.42 -9.19
N SER A 33 -2.70 -11.08 -10.14
CA SER A 33 -3.83 -10.53 -10.85
C SER A 33 -5.13 -10.99 -10.18
N LEU A 34 -5.88 -10.04 -9.63
CA LEU A 34 -7.20 -10.27 -9.05
C LEU A 34 -8.28 -9.80 -10.02
N LYS A 35 -9.54 -10.14 -9.74
CA LYS A 35 -10.67 -9.95 -10.67
C LYS A 35 -10.77 -8.55 -11.30
N HIS A 36 -10.46 -7.49 -10.54
CA HIS A 36 -10.57 -6.09 -10.98
C HIS A 36 -9.35 -5.23 -10.63
N ARG A 37 -8.24 -5.85 -10.23
CA ARG A 37 -7.03 -5.12 -9.85
C ARG A 37 -5.79 -5.98 -9.97
N ARG A 38 -4.64 -5.33 -10.12
CA ARG A 38 -3.35 -5.96 -9.85
C ARG A 38 -2.90 -5.59 -8.45
N VAL A 39 -2.22 -6.53 -7.82
CA VAL A 39 -1.62 -6.34 -6.50
C VAL A 39 -0.17 -6.75 -6.51
N LYS A 40 0.66 -6.04 -5.76
CA LYS A 40 2.07 -6.36 -5.54
C LYS A 40 2.38 -6.25 -4.06
N HIS A 41 2.91 -7.32 -3.47
CA HIS A 41 3.21 -7.41 -2.04
C HIS A 41 4.71 -7.28 -1.79
N PHE A 42 5.08 -6.53 -0.75
CA PHE A 42 6.45 -6.39 -0.25
C PHE A 42 6.49 -6.67 1.25
N GLY A 43 7.64 -7.13 1.75
CA GLY A 43 7.83 -7.54 3.15
C GLY A 43 7.18 -8.87 3.49
N TYR A 44 5.87 -9.00 3.26
CA TYR A 44 5.14 -10.26 3.41
C TYR A 44 4.06 -10.41 2.33
N GLU A 45 3.81 -11.66 1.91
CA GLU A 45 2.71 -12.01 1.01
C GLU A 45 1.38 -12.07 1.77
N PHE A 46 0.34 -11.46 1.19
CA PHE A 46 -1.02 -11.62 1.68
C PHE A 46 -1.74 -12.76 0.95
N HIS A 47 -2.19 -13.76 1.70
CA HIS A 47 -2.89 -14.92 1.19
C HIS A 47 -4.41 -14.67 1.15
N TYR A 48 -4.93 -14.37 -0.04
CA TYR A 48 -6.37 -14.10 -0.25
C TYR A 48 -7.30 -15.29 -0.03
N GLU A 49 -6.80 -16.52 -0.02
CA GLU A 49 -7.62 -17.73 0.18
C GLU A 49 -8.10 -17.87 1.63
N ASN A 50 -7.28 -17.42 2.58
CA ASN A 50 -7.55 -17.53 4.02
C ASN A 50 -7.41 -16.19 4.76
N ASN A 51 -7.22 -15.09 4.02
CA ASN A 51 -7.03 -13.73 4.50
C ASN A 51 -5.96 -13.64 5.59
N SER A 52 -4.77 -14.20 5.34
CA SER A 52 -3.69 -14.26 6.32
C SER A 52 -2.34 -13.90 5.75
N VAL A 53 -1.36 -13.72 6.65
CA VAL A 53 0.06 -13.55 6.34
C VAL A 53 0.83 -14.62 7.12
N ASP A 54 1.81 -15.26 6.47
CA ASP A 54 2.73 -16.18 7.13
C ASP A 54 3.92 -15.40 7.71
N LYS A 55 3.88 -15.13 9.02
CA LYS A 55 4.91 -14.33 9.73
C LYS A 55 6.28 -15.03 9.78
N ASP A 56 6.32 -16.34 9.54
CA ASP A 56 7.57 -17.12 9.49
C ASP A 56 8.19 -17.10 8.08
N LYS A 57 7.52 -16.47 7.09
CA LYS A 57 7.98 -16.38 5.69
C LYS A 57 7.96 -14.94 5.17
N PRO A 58 8.87 -14.06 5.64
CA PRO A 58 9.05 -12.76 5.04
C PRO A 58 9.57 -12.88 3.61
N LEU A 59 9.11 -11.99 2.74
CA LEU A 59 9.65 -11.81 1.40
C LEU A 59 11.05 -11.17 1.51
N PRO A 60 12.04 -11.68 0.75
CA PRO A 60 13.39 -11.13 0.79
C PRO A 60 13.39 -9.66 0.36
N GLY A 61 14.18 -8.82 1.04
CA GLY A 61 14.32 -7.41 0.69
C GLY A 61 13.36 -6.45 1.39
N GLY A 62 12.35 -6.93 2.12
CA GLY A 62 11.49 -6.07 2.94
C GLY A 62 10.66 -5.09 2.11
N LEU A 63 10.46 -3.87 2.64
CA LEU A 63 9.87 -2.76 1.88
C LEU A 63 10.93 -2.15 0.94
N PRO A 64 10.53 -1.64 -0.24
CA PRO A 64 11.48 -0.97 -1.13
C PRO A 64 12.09 0.30 -0.49
N ASP A 65 13.40 0.49 -0.62
CA ASP A 65 14.18 1.61 -0.04
C ASP A 65 13.59 3.00 -0.29
N ILE A 66 12.84 3.16 -1.39
CA ILE A 66 12.17 4.40 -1.76
C ILE A 66 11.15 4.88 -0.71
N TRP A 67 10.65 3.94 0.11
CA TRP A 67 9.73 4.23 1.20
C TRP A 67 10.42 4.73 2.47
N ASP A 68 11.72 4.50 2.64
CA ASP A 68 12.40 4.79 3.91
C ASP A 68 12.34 6.27 4.27
N SER A 69 12.64 7.16 3.33
CA SER A 69 12.63 8.61 3.57
C SER A 69 11.22 9.13 3.89
N ILE A 70 10.20 8.61 3.21
CA ILE A 70 8.79 8.96 3.39
C ILE A 70 8.30 8.49 4.77
N LEU A 71 8.56 7.22 5.10
CA LEU A 71 8.16 6.64 6.38
C LEU A 71 8.89 7.28 7.57
N GLU A 72 10.17 7.64 7.42
CA GLU A 72 10.91 8.38 8.44
C GLU A 72 10.34 9.77 8.69
N LYS A 73 9.97 10.48 7.61
CA LYS A 73 9.29 11.77 7.72
C LYS A 73 7.95 11.61 8.46
N TRP A 74 7.14 10.63 8.09
CA TRP A 74 5.85 10.38 8.73
C TRP A 74 5.98 10.01 10.21
N LEU A 75 6.97 9.18 10.55
CA LEU A 75 7.26 8.83 11.93
C LEU A 75 7.68 10.06 12.75
N LYS A 76 8.55 10.90 12.19
CA LYS A 76 9.04 12.13 12.84
C LYS A 76 7.93 13.17 13.03
N GLU A 77 7.02 13.28 12.05
CA GLU A 77 5.88 14.20 12.09
C GLU A 77 4.71 13.65 12.92
N GLY A 78 4.81 12.40 13.42
CA GLY A 78 3.79 11.77 14.26
C GLY A 78 2.57 11.28 13.49
N PHE A 79 2.69 11.14 12.17
CA PHE A 79 1.68 10.57 11.30
C PHE A 79 1.59 9.05 11.41
N ILE A 80 2.67 8.38 11.81
CA ILE A 80 2.66 6.96 12.15
C ILE A 80 3.36 6.75 13.48
N LYS A 81 2.95 5.73 14.22
CA LYS A 81 3.56 5.31 15.49
C LYS A 81 4.72 4.34 15.25
N HIS A 82 4.61 3.50 14.22
CA HIS A 82 5.62 2.48 13.88
C HIS A 82 5.92 2.46 12.38
N LYS A 83 7.14 2.06 11.99
CA LYS A 83 7.45 1.78 10.59
C LYS A 83 6.74 0.48 10.18
N PRO A 84 6.00 0.44 9.06
CA PRO A 84 5.41 -0.80 8.55
C PRO A 84 6.49 -1.75 8.02
N ASP A 85 6.21 -3.04 8.13
CA ASP A 85 7.03 -4.13 7.58
C ASP A 85 6.32 -4.92 6.46
N GLN A 86 5.09 -4.52 6.11
CA GLN A 86 4.30 -5.05 5.00
C GLN A 86 3.75 -3.89 4.14
N LEU A 87 3.82 -4.04 2.81
CA LEU A 87 3.26 -3.09 1.84
C LEU A 87 2.50 -3.83 0.71
N THR A 88 1.27 -3.38 0.40
CA THR A 88 0.40 -3.97 -0.64
C THR A 88 0.00 -2.94 -1.69
N VAL A 89 0.77 -2.83 -2.77
CA VAL A 89 0.43 -1.91 -3.86
C VAL A 89 -0.75 -2.46 -4.65
N ASN A 90 -1.88 -1.75 -4.61
CA ASN A 90 -3.06 -2.02 -5.42
C ASN A 90 -3.09 -1.11 -6.64
N GLN A 91 -3.49 -1.67 -7.79
CA GLN A 91 -3.63 -0.92 -9.02
C GLN A 91 -4.94 -1.24 -9.72
N TYR A 92 -5.67 -0.17 -10.03
CA TYR A 92 -7.00 -0.22 -10.60
C TYR A 92 -6.99 0.45 -11.98
N ASP A 93 -7.64 -0.20 -12.94
CA ASP A 93 -7.99 0.44 -14.21
C ASP A 93 -9.21 1.36 -13.99
N PRO A 94 -9.43 2.36 -14.86
CA PRO A 94 -10.62 3.21 -14.79
C PRO A 94 -11.93 2.40 -14.74
N GLY A 95 -12.76 2.69 -13.73
CA GLY A 95 -14.03 1.99 -13.50
C GLY A 95 -13.92 0.70 -12.69
N HIS A 96 -12.71 0.26 -12.33
CA HIS A 96 -12.50 -0.78 -11.34
C HIS A 96 -12.41 -0.22 -9.92
N GLY A 97 -12.69 -1.09 -8.95
CA GLY A 97 -12.56 -0.79 -7.54
C GLY A 97 -12.52 -2.07 -6.72
N ILE A 98 -12.46 -1.90 -5.40
CA ILE A 98 -12.50 -3.01 -4.46
C ILE A 98 -13.90 -3.11 -3.84
N PRO A 99 -14.52 -4.31 -3.79
CA PRO A 99 -15.74 -4.51 -3.03
C PRO A 99 -15.52 -4.16 -1.55
N ALA A 100 -16.57 -3.72 -0.88
CA ALA A 100 -16.53 -3.49 0.56
C ALA A 100 -16.13 -4.79 1.28
N HIS A 101 -15.08 -4.73 2.09
CA HIS A 101 -14.55 -5.84 2.87
C HIS A 101 -13.96 -5.34 4.20
N ILE A 102 -13.63 -6.28 5.07
CA ILE A 102 -12.98 -6.02 6.36
C ILE A 102 -11.68 -6.81 6.40
N ASP A 103 -10.59 -6.13 6.72
CA ASP A 103 -9.29 -6.78 6.88
C ASP A 103 -9.23 -7.68 8.09
N THR A 104 -8.42 -8.72 7.97
CA THR A 104 -8.37 -9.76 8.98
C THR A 104 -7.50 -9.33 10.16
N HIS A 105 -8.15 -9.09 11.30
CA HIS A 105 -7.55 -8.62 12.55
C HIS A 105 -6.38 -9.49 13.07
N SER A 106 -6.25 -10.74 12.65
CA SER A 106 -5.16 -11.62 13.10
C SER A 106 -3.86 -11.46 12.30
N ALA A 107 -3.91 -10.81 11.13
CA ALA A 107 -2.77 -10.68 10.23
C ALA A 107 -1.88 -9.47 10.56
N PHE A 108 -2.45 -8.40 11.10
CA PHE A 108 -1.81 -7.09 11.27
C PHE A 108 -1.95 -6.54 12.69
N GLU A 109 -1.20 -5.49 13.03
CA GLU A 109 -1.24 -4.85 14.36
C GLU A 109 -2.40 -3.82 14.47
N GLU A 110 -2.20 -2.71 15.20
CA GLU A 110 -3.24 -1.70 15.45
C GLU A 110 -3.21 -0.52 14.47
N GLU A 111 -2.10 -0.29 13.77
CA GLU A 111 -1.91 0.88 12.91
C GLU A 111 -1.84 0.55 11.43
N ILE A 112 -2.54 1.36 10.64
CA ILE A 112 -2.72 1.16 9.21
C ILE A 112 -2.62 2.46 8.47
N VAL A 113 -2.03 2.39 7.29
CA VAL A 113 -1.80 3.54 6.43
C VAL A 113 -2.23 3.21 5.02
N SER A 114 -3.06 4.07 4.45
CA SER A 114 -3.36 4.08 3.02
C SER A 114 -2.78 5.34 2.38
N LEU A 115 -2.28 5.21 1.16
CA LEU A 115 -1.81 6.31 0.32
C LEU A 115 -2.42 6.13 -1.07
N SER A 116 -3.09 7.17 -1.57
CA SER A 116 -3.70 7.15 -2.91
C SER A 116 -2.89 8.05 -3.85
N LEU A 117 -2.55 7.53 -5.03
CA LEU A 117 -1.69 8.17 -6.03
C LEU A 117 -2.29 8.06 -7.45
N GLY A 118 -2.01 9.02 -8.31
CA GLY A 118 -2.20 8.90 -9.76
C GLY A 118 -3.65 9.00 -10.29
N SER A 119 -4.53 9.84 -9.72
CA SER A 119 -5.88 10.06 -10.30
C SER A 119 -6.39 11.50 -10.28
N GLU A 120 -7.00 11.89 -11.42
CA GLU A 120 -7.83 13.09 -11.64
C GLU A 120 -9.35 12.77 -11.65
N VAL A 121 -9.84 11.78 -10.88
CA VAL A 121 -11.29 11.52 -10.76
C VAL A 121 -11.86 12.26 -9.54
N ASN A 122 -12.02 13.59 -9.63
CA ASN A 122 -12.71 14.46 -8.65
C ASN A 122 -12.41 14.24 -7.15
N VAL A 123 -11.30 13.59 -6.82
CA VAL A 123 -10.78 13.35 -5.47
C VAL A 123 -9.26 13.16 -5.65
N HIS A 124 -8.54 14.26 -5.94
CA HIS A 124 -7.13 14.31 -5.51
C HIS A 124 -7.17 14.41 -3.99
N THR A 125 -7.21 13.28 -3.32
CA THR A 125 -7.14 13.23 -1.87
C THR A 125 -6.08 12.22 -1.50
N PHE A 126 -4.86 12.74 -1.40
CA PHE A 126 -3.85 12.14 -0.56
C PHE A 126 -4.47 12.01 0.82
N SER A 127 -4.62 10.80 1.32
CA SER A 127 -5.32 10.58 2.58
C SER A 127 -4.63 9.47 3.36
N LEU A 128 -3.79 9.87 4.30
CA LEU A 128 -3.37 8.96 5.37
C LEU A 128 -4.56 8.72 6.30
N ALA A 129 -5.23 7.57 6.15
CA ALA A 129 -6.31 7.15 7.03
C ALA A 129 -5.76 6.42 8.29
N ILE A 130 -5.61 7.13 9.41
CA ILE A 130 -5.32 6.49 10.72
C ILE A 130 -6.64 6.31 11.47
N ASN A 131 -7.08 5.07 11.70
CA ASN A 131 -8.30 4.76 12.44
C ASN A 131 -7.96 4.24 13.85
N ASP A 132 -8.12 5.10 14.87
CA ASP A 132 -8.30 4.63 16.25
C ASP A 132 -9.75 4.09 16.36
N CYS A 133 -9.89 2.76 16.47
CA CYS A 133 -11.14 1.98 16.50
C CYS A 133 -11.68 1.50 15.13
N LEU A 134 -11.44 0.21 14.89
CA LEU A 134 -11.99 -0.69 13.85
C LEU A 134 -11.83 -0.25 12.38
N THR A 135 -11.12 -1.11 11.63
CA THR A 135 -11.19 -1.40 10.19
C THR A 135 -10.53 -0.43 9.18
N LEU A 136 -9.45 -0.88 8.50
CA LEU A 136 -9.02 -0.60 7.08
C LEU A 136 -7.50 -0.80 6.82
N TYR A 137 -7.05 -1.82 6.07
CA TYR A 137 -5.69 -2.13 5.56
C TYR A 137 -5.64 -2.24 4.02
N ASP A 138 -5.57 -1.09 3.33
CA ASP A 138 -5.07 -1.03 1.95
C ASP A 138 -3.86 -0.08 1.90
N ALA A 139 -2.64 -0.62 1.99
CA ALA A 139 -1.40 0.15 1.95
C ALA A 139 -0.92 0.36 0.50
N VAL A 140 -1.36 1.48 -0.10
CA VAL A 140 -0.97 2.09 -1.38
C VAL A 140 -1.85 1.71 -2.58
N CYS A 141 -2.80 2.58 -2.93
CA CYS A 141 -3.53 2.58 -4.19
C CYS A 141 -2.77 3.44 -5.21
N MET A 142 -2.12 2.83 -6.21
CA MET A 142 -1.55 3.57 -7.34
C MET A 142 -2.42 3.37 -8.58
N GLY A 143 -3.19 4.39 -8.92
CA GLY A 143 -3.95 4.48 -10.16
C GLY A 143 -3.05 4.69 -11.37
N PHE A 144 -3.47 4.18 -12.51
CA PHE A 144 -2.71 4.27 -13.77
C PHE A 144 -2.72 5.66 -14.40
N LEU A 145 -1.55 5.99 -14.98
CA LEU A 145 -1.37 7.02 -16.00
C LEU A 145 -2.07 6.63 -17.31
N ASN A 146 -3.01 7.46 -17.74
CA ASN A 146 -3.14 7.97 -19.11
C ASN A 146 -3.81 9.34 -19.07
#